data_AF-A0A8X6RB66-F1
#
_entry.id   AF-A0A8X6RB66-F1
#
_cell.length_a   1.000
_cell.length_b   1.000
_cell.length_c   1.000
_cell.angle_alpha   90.00
_cell.angle_beta   90.00
_cell.angle_gamma   90.00
#
_symmetry.space_group_name_H-M   'P 1'
#
loop_
_entity.id
_entity.type
_entity.pdbx_description
1 polymer ?
#
loop_
_entity_poly.entity_id
_entity_poly.type
_entity_poly.pdbx_seq_one_letter_code
_entity_poly.pdbx_strand_id
1 'polypeptide(L)'
;MSSKSTRRSTDYRRKKRRFSENRHSKDKTLEPVAVDVTSASSKKLCFDSYSYQSNSNEICFYCGSKAELKEKVLFGLVSEFCIDCNSYAMQSTFKSSPVFESSNHDYEINTRITYAMRTLGIGLRGIKTSCSVMDLPPLVSQKFYDRILNNVKPASFIVVVASMNKAVKEEITASETNEICVSGDGTWKTRGHTSRIGVCSIIGDITGKVIDVEVLSSYCKGCDRWKSLKYGTAYQEWKKSHEPYCV
;
A
#
# COMPACT_ATOMS: atom_id res chain seq x y z
N MET A 1 -31.29 -41.92 52.59
CA MET A 1 -30.89 -40.53 52.27
C MET A 1 -29.66 -40.57 51.39
N SER A 2 -29.78 -39.93 50.23
CA SER A 2 -28.81 -39.88 49.13
C SER A 2 -27.69 -38.88 49.43
N SER A 3 -26.45 -39.18 49.06
CA SER A 3 -25.56 -38.14 48.54
C SER A 3 -24.61 -38.74 47.48
N LYS A 4 -24.87 -38.35 46.23
CA LYS A 4 -24.03 -38.62 45.06
C LYS A 4 -22.95 -37.54 44.99
N SER A 5 -21.69 -37.93 44.88
CA SER A 5 -20.61 -37.06 44.39
C SER A 5 -20.27 -37.47 42.96
N THR A 6 -20.84 -36.75 41.99
CA THR A 6 -20.64 -36.93 40.56
C THR A 6 -19.46 -36.08 40.07
N ARG A 7 -18.42 -36.75 39.56
CA ARG A 7 -17.35 -36.13 38.75
C ARG A 7 -17.95 -35.48 37.51
N ARG A 8 -17.82 -34.16 37.34
CA ARG A 8 -18.13 -33.45 36.09
C ARG A 8 -16.99 -33.64 35.09
N SER A 9 -17.21 -34.50 34.11
CA SER A 9 -16.50 -34.46 32.82
C SER A 9 -16.97 -33.22 32.06
N THR A 10 -16.04 -32.34 31.67
CA THR A 10 -16.31 -31.26 30.72
C THR A 10 -15.84 -31.69 29.34
N ASP A 11 -16.71 -32.36 28.59
CA ASP A 11 -16.53 -32.62 27.16
C ASP A 11 -16.55 -31.31 26.38
N TYR A 12 -15.37 -30.81 26.01
CA TYR A 12 -15.23 -29.68 25.10
C TYR A 12 -15.45 -30.16 23.67
N ARG A 13 -16.71 -30.14 23.22
CA ARG A 13 -17.11 -30.51 21.85
C ARG A 13 -16.52 -29.52 20.84
N ARG A 14 -15.38 -29.85 20.22
CA ARG A 14 -14.80 -29.13 19.06
C ARG A 14 -15.83 -29.11 17.92
N LYS A 15 -16.50 -27.98 17.69
CA LYS A 15 -17.26 -27.76 16.46
C LYS A 15 -16.27 -27.59 15.30
N LYS A 16 -16.00 -28.65 14.54
CA LYS A 16 -15.43 -28.54 13.19
C LYS A 16 -16.44 -27.75 12.35
N ARG A 17 -16.10 -26.50 12.00
CA ARG A 17 -16.85 -25.76 10.98
C ARG A 17 -16.58 -26.45 9.65
N ARG A 18 -17.61 -27.07 9.05
CA ARG A 18 -17.56 -27.55 7.67
C ARG A 18 -17.47 -26.33 6.76
N PHE A 19 -16.49 -26.32 5.88
CA PHE A 19 -16.38 -25.35 4.81
C PHE A 19 -17.50 -25.63 3.82
N SER A 20 -18.40 -24.66 3.61
CA SER A 20 -19.34 -24.70 2.48
C SER A 20 -18.66 -24.04 1.30
N GLU A 21 -18.68 -24.68 0.14
CA GLU A 21 -18.15 -24.16 -1.12
C GLU A 21 -18.64 -22.73 -1.40
N ASN A 22 -17.72 -21.89 -1.89
CA ASN A 22 -17.98 -20.50 -2.25
C ASN A 22 -18.93 -20.42 -3.45
N ARG A 23 -20.11 -19.81 -3.27
CA ARG A 23 -21.09 -19.59 -4.35
C ARG A 23 -21.08 -18.17 -4.93
N HIS A 24 -20.11 -17.31 -4.62
CA HIS A 24 -20.19 -15.89 -4.96
C HIS A 24 -18.88 -15.38 -5.57
N SER A 25 -18.51 -15.91 -6.74
CA SER A 25 -17.65 -15.21 -7.69
C SER A 25 -18.52 -14.29 -8.56
N LYS A 26 -18.73 -13.05 -8.10
CA LYS A 26 -19.12 -11.96 -9.01
C LYS A 26 -17.90 -11.09 -9.22
N ASP A 27 -17.06 -11.57 -10.13
CA ASP A 27 -15.89 -10.87 -10.62
C ASP A 27 -16.37 -9.59 -11.34
N LYS A 28 -15.99 -8.41 -10.82
CA LYS A 28 -16.19 -7.16 -11.56
C LYS A 28 -15.02 -7.06 -12.51
N THR A 29 -15.21 -7.53 -13.74
CA THR A 29 -14.30 -7.35 -14.86
C THR A 29 -14.03 -5.85 -15.05
N LEU A 30 -12.84 -5.41 -14.62
CA LEU A 30 -12.27 -4.14 -15.05
C LEU A 30 -11.39 -4.44 -16.25
N GLU A 31 -11.67 -3.78 -17.37
CA GLU A 31 -10.91 -3.96 -18.60
C GLU A 31 -9.44 -3.54 -18.39
N PRO A 32 -8.45 -4.38 -18.77
CA PRO A 32 -7.05 -4.07 -18.57
C PRO A 32 -6.59 -3.00 -19.55
N VAL A 33 -6.15 -1.86 -19.01
CA VAL A 33 -5.40 -0.85 -19.77
C VAL A 33 -3.95 -1.32 -19.86
N ALA A 34 -3.39 -1.37 -21.07
CA ALA A 34 -1.98 -1.68 -21.29
C ALA A 34 -1.09 -0.63 -20.62
N VAL A 35 -0.28 -1.05 -19.65
CA VAL A 35 0.75 -0.20 -19.04
C VAL A 35 2.10 -0.69 -19.55
N ASP A 36 2.70 0.11 -20.44
CA ASP A 36 4.06 -0.10 -20.89
C ASP A 36 5.02 0.20 -19.74
N VAL A 37 5.60 -0.86 -19.16
CA VAL A 37 6.67 -0.75 -18.17
C VAL A 37 7.99 -0.77 -18.94
N THR A 38 8.31 0.33 -19.59
CA THR A 38 9.67 0.58 -20.08
C THR A 38 10.46 1.35 -19.04
N SER A 39 11.65 0.83 -18.78
CA SER A 39 12.55 1.16 -17.68
C SER A 39 13.18 2.55 -17.76
N ALA A 40 13.68 2.96 -16.59
CA ALA A 40 14.78 3.90 -16.35
C ALA A 40 14.44 5.40 -16.28
N SER A 41 14.36 5.89 -15.05
CA SER A 41 15.06 7.13 -14.71
C SER A 41 15.55 7.08 -13.27
N SER A 42 16.85 6.83 -13.13
CA SER A 42 17.64 6.98 -11.92
C SER A 42 17.60 8.46 -11.50
N LYS A 43 16.63 8.84 -10.67
CA LYS A 43 16.57 10.19 -10.10
C LYS A 43 17.03 10.09 -8.65
N LYS A 44 18.30 10.45 -8.44
CA LYS A 44 19.00 10.49 -7.15
C LYS A 44 18.18 11.26 -6.11
N LEU A 45 18.11 10.73 -4.89
CA LEU A 45 17.91 11.56 -3.70
C LEU A 45 19.04 12.58 -3.67
N CYS A 46 18.71 13.87 -3.75
CA CYS A 46 19.70 14.95 -3.74
C CYS A 46 20.24 15.09 -2.30
N PHE A 47 21.23 14.28 -1.95
CA PHE A 47 22.10 14.51 -0.78
C PHE A 47 23.06 15.70 -1.00
N ASP A 48 23.10 16.23 -2.23
CA ASP A 48 24.06 17.25 -2.64
C ASP A 48 23.81 18.64 -2.03
N SER A 49 22.68 18.89 -1.36
CA SER A 49 22.43 20.17 -0.68
C SER A 49 23.40 20.43 0.49
N TYR A 50 23.86 19.37 1.18
CA TYR A 50 24.84 19.49 2.27
C TYR A 50 26.26 19.78 1.75
N SER A 51 26.63 19.22 0.58
CA SER A 51 27.85 19.62 -0.14
C SER A 51 27.74 20.99 -0.82
N TYR A 52 26.53 21.49 -1.06
CA TYR A 52 26.30 22.79 -1.68
C TYR A 52 26.54 23.95 -0.71
N GLN A 53 26.12 23.82 0.56
CA GLN A 53 26.36 24.84 1.59
C GLN A 53 27.85 25.03 1.94
N SER A 54 28.71 24.07 1.60
CA SER A 54 30.11 24.11 2.01
C SER A 54 31.05 24.82 1.02
N ASN A 55 30.65 25.12 -0.22
CA ASN A 55 31.53 25.80 -1.18
C ASN A 55 30.80 26.39 -2.40
N SER A 56 30.08 27.51 -2.28
CA SER A 56 29.60 28.18 -3.50
C SER A 56 29.76 29.70 -3.53
N ASN A 57 30.83 30.10 -4.21
CA ASN A 57 30.89 31.38 -4.91
C ASN A 57 30.01 31.29 -6.17
N GLU A 58 28.70 31.10 -5.99
CA GLU A 58 27.77 31.07 -7.12
C GLU A 58 27.57 32.48 -7.66
N ILE A 59 27.89 32.62 -8.95
CA ILE A 59 27.84 33.88 -9.67
C ILE A 59 26.68 33.79 -10.67
N CYS A 60 25.83 34.80 -10.70
CA CYS A 60 24.77 34.91 -11.70
C CYS A 60 25.41 35.04 -13.10
N PHE A 61 25.10 34.10 -14.00
CA PHE A 61 25.61 34.10 -15.37
C PHE A 61 25.35 35.41 -16.12
N TYR A 62 24.23 36.09 -15.84
CA TYR A 62 23.81 37.28 -16.57
C TYR A 62 24.47 38.58 -16.09
N CYS A 63 24.82 38.69 -14.80
CA CYS A 63 25.28 39.97 -14.24
C CYS A 63 26.56 39.89 -13.41
N GLY A 64 27.12 38.69 -13.21
CA GLY A 64 28.38 38.54 -12.46
C GLY A 64 28.26 38.76 -10.95
N SER A 65 27.06 39.05 -10.42
CA SER A 65 26.83 39.22 -8.99
C SER A 65 26.67 37.87 -8.27
N LYS A 66 26.83 37.87 -6.95
CA LYS A 66 26.53 36.70 -6.12
C LYS A 66 25.06 36.28 -6.29
N ALA A 67 24.83 34.99 -6.53
CA ALA A 67 23.51 34.36 -6.50
C ALA A 67 23.35 33.57 -5.20
N GLU A 68 22.13 33.52 -4.66
CA GLU A 68 21.83 32.79 -3.43
C GLU A 68 20.77 31.71 -3.72
N LEU A 69 21.10 30.46 -3.40
CA LEU A 69 20.16 29.35 -3.44
C LEU A 69 19.44 29.24 -2.09
N LYS A 70 18.12 29.37 -2.11
CA LYS A 70 17.24 29.22 -0.94
C LYS A 70 16.28 28.07 -1.13
N GLU A 71 16.08 27.30 -0.08
CA GLU A 71 14.95 26.38 0.01
C GLU A 71 13.74 27.13 0.57
N LYS A 72 12.63 27.16 -0.18
CA LYS A 72 11.41 27.92 0.16
C LYS A 72 10.33 27.09 0.81
N VAL A 73 10.05 25.90 0.25
CA VAL A 73 8.89 25.09 0.66
C VAL A 73 9.26 23.62 0.71
N LEU A 74 8.77 22.95 1.76
CA LEU A 74 8.91 21.52 1.97
C LEU A 74 7.54 20.81 1.87
N PHE A 75 7.45 19.82 0.98
CA PHE A 75 6.29 18.93 0.86
C PHE A 75 6.73 17.47 0.97
N GLY A 76 6.87 16.96 2.20
CA GLY A 76 7.47 15.64 2.42
C GLY A 76 8.97 15.69 2.09
N LEU A 77 9.42 14.88 1.12
CA LEU A 77 10.81 14.93 0.60
C LEU A 77 11.02 15.96 -0.51
N VAL A 78 10.01 16.73 -0.85
CA VAL A 78 10.12 17.68 -1.95
C VAL A 78 10.56 19.00 -1.38
N SER A 79 11.60 19.54 -1.99
CA SER A 79 12.14 20.87 -1.73
C SER A 79 11.85 21.73 -2.95
N GLU A 80 11.23 22.89 -2.72
CA GLU A 80 11.17 23.96 -3.69
C GLU A 80 12.36 24.89 -3.47
N PHE A 81 13.24 24.96 -4.46
CA PHE A 81 14.41 25.81 -4.46
C PHE A 81 14.17 27.08 -5.23
N CYS A 82 14.87 28.12 -4.82
CA CYS A 82 14.81 29.44 -5.38
C CYS A 82 16.21 30.00 -5.53
N ILE A 83 16.56 30.41 -6.74
CA ILE A 83 17.80 31.13 -7.03
C ILE A 83 17.46 32.60 -7.10
N ASP A 84 17.95 33.36 -6.12
CA ASP A 84 17.79 34.81 -6.05
C ASP A 84 19.07 35.51 -6.53
N CYS A 85 18.93 36.42 -7.49
CA CYS A 85 19.99 37.33 -7.91
C CYS A 85 19.68 38.75 -7.41
N ASN A 86 20.49 39.25 -6.46
CA ASN A 86 20.27 40.56 -5.83
C ASN A 86 20.39 41.74 -6.81
N SER A 87 21.19 41.61 -7.87
CA SER A 87 21.45 42.72 -8.80
C SER A 87 20.39 42.89 -9.89
N TYR A 88 19.67 41.83 -10.25
CA TYR A 88 18.71 41.86 -11.37
C TYR A 88 17.24 41.64 -10.94
N ALA A 89 16.98 41.47 -9.65
CA ALA A 89 15.67 41.08 -9.12
C ALA A 89 15.08 39.84 -9.84
N MET A 90 15.95 38.97 -10.36
CA MET A 90 15.55 37.78 -11.08
C MET A 90 15.45 36.61 -10.10
N GLN A 91 14.32 35.94 -10.15
CA GLN A 91 14.00 34.80 -9.30
C GLN A 91 13.66 33.60 -10.19
N SER A 92 14.42 32.52 -10.06
CA SER A 92 14.10 31.24 -10.69
C SER A 92 13.74 30.23 -9.62
N THR A 93 12.61 29.55 -9.76
CA THR A 93 12.20 28.48 -8.85
C THR A 93 12.17 27.14 -9.58
N PHE A 94 12.57 26.09 -8.87
CA PHE A 94 12.48 24.72 -9.34
C PHE A 94 12.24 23.78 -8.17
N LYS A 95 11.66 22.61 -8.45
CA LYS A 95 11.33 21.61 -7.42
C LYS A 95 12.21 20.39 -7.56
N SER A 96 12.57 19.76 -6.45
CA SER A 96 13.42 18.56 -6.42
C SER A 96 12.76 17.32 -7.05
N SER A 97 11.43 17.32 -7.19
CA SER A 97 10.66 16.22 -7.78
C SER A 97 9.53 16.78 -8.64
N PRO A 98 9.21 16.13 -9.77
CA PRO A 98 8.01 16.45 -10.53
C PRO A 98 6.74 16.12 -9.74
N VAL A 99 5.68 16.80 -10.11
CA VAL A 99 4.30 16.61 -9.65
C VAL A 99 3.58 15.75 -10.67
N PHE A 100 2.69 14.85 -10.25
CA PHE A 100 1.83 14.14 -11.19
C PHE A 100 0.84 15.12 -11.86
N GLU A 101 0.66 15.02 -13.17
CA GLU A 101 -0.25 15.90 -13.93
C GLU A 101 -1.68 15.93 -13.38
N SER A 102 -2.11 14.83 -12.74
CA SER A 102 -3.44 14.67 -12.16
C SER A 102 -3.63 15.29 -10.77
N SER A 103 -2.59 15.78 -10.10
CA SER A 103 -2.75 16.44 -8.80
C SER A 103 -1.62 17.42 -8.49
N ASN A 104 -1.94 18.63 -8.00
CA ASN A 104 -0.93 19.63 -7.65
C ASN A 104 -0.10 19.33 -6.38
N HIS A 105 -0.36 18.23 -5.69
CA HIS A 105 0.22 17.94 -4.36
C HIS A 105 0.77 16.52 -4.19
N ASP A 106 0.60 15.64 -5.18
CA ASP A 106 1.24 14.33 -5.19
C ASP A 106 2.52 14.42 -6.01
N TYR A 107 3.63 14.39 -5.30
CA TYR A 107 4.96 14.42 -5.88
C TYR A 107 5.48 13.01 -6.07
N GLU A 108 6.17 12.79 -7.18
CA GLU A 108 6.69 11.49 -7.57
C GLU A 108 7.54 10.84 -6.47
N ILE A 109 8.46 11.60 -5.86
CA ILE A 109 9.37 11.08 -4.82
C ILE A 109 8.61 10.55 -3.59
N ASN A 110 7.54 11.22 -3.18
CA ASN A 110 6.74 10.83 -2.02
C ASN A 110 5.95 9.54 -2.31
N THR A 111 5.46 9.38 -3.54
CA THR A 111 4.82 8.13 -3.99
C THR A 111 5.83 6.99 -4.09
N ARG A 112 7.01 7.22 -4.67
CA ARG A 112 8.07 6.22 -4.81
C ARG A 112 8.54 5.69 -3.46
N ILE A 113 8.84 6.56 -2.49
CA ILE A 113 9.27 6.11 -1.15
C ILE A 113 8.14 5.37 -0.42
N THR A 114 6.89 5.83 -0.56
CA THR A 114 5.72 5.16 0.04
C THR A 114 5.56 3.75 -0.54
N TYR A 115 5.66 3.61 -1.85
CA TYR A 115 5.62 2.31 -2.53
C TYR A 115 6.77 1.41 -2.09
N ALA A 116 8.01 1.91 -2.13
CA ALA A 116 9.21 1.14 -1.73
C ALA A 116 9.13 0.65 -0.27
N MET A 117 8.76 1.51 0.67
CA MET A 117 8.64 1.09 2.07
C MET A 117 7.47 0.13 2.28
N ARG A 118 6.47 0.12 1.40
CA ARG A 118 5.37 -0.84 1.44
C ARG A 118 5.72 -2.19 0.84
N THR A 119 6.49 -2.23 -0.23
CA THR A 119 7.01 -3.50 -0.77
C THR A 119 7.96 -4.18 0.21
N LEU A 120 8.71 -3.40 1.00
CA LEU A 120 9.53 -3.91 2.12
C LEU A 120 8.72 -4.35 3.35
N GLY A 121 7.40 -4.14 3.38
CA GLY A 121 6.56 -4.50 4.53
C GLY A 121 6.68 -3.59 5.76
N ILE A 122 7.38 -2.45 5.67
CA ILE A 122 7.65 -1.55 6.81
C ILE A 122 6.61 -0.40 6.88
N GLY A 123 6.21 0.14 5.72
CA GLY A 123 5.23 1.21 5.59
C GLY A 123 5.64 2.55 6.24
N LEU A 124 4.66 3.32 6.72
CA LEU A 124 4.87 4.68 7.23
C LEU A 124 5.88 4.77 8.39
N ARG A 125 5.88 3.79 9.30
CA ARG A 125 6.83 3.80 10.42
C ARG A 125 8.27 3.70 9.90
N GLY A 126 8.49 2.86 8.90
CA GLY A 126 9.78 2.73 8.22
C GLY A 126 10.22 4.03 7.58
N ILE A 127 9.32 4.70 6.85
CA ILE A 127 9.58 6.02 6.25
C ILE A 127 10.04 7.02 7.32
N LYS A 128 9.32 7.11 8.45
CA LYS A 128 9.67 8.06 9.52
C LYS A 128 11.03 7.75 10.14
N THR A 129 11.29 6.47 10.43
CA THR A 129 12.57 6.03 11.00
C THR A 129 13.72 6.27 10.02
N SER A 130 13.56 5.92 8.75
CA SER A 130 14.62 6.10 7.75
C SER A 130 14.97 7.59 7.60
N CYS A 131 13.97 8.46 7.63
CA CYS A 131 14.20 9.90 7.47
C CYS A 131 14.80 10.53 8.72
N SER A 132 14.39 10.07 9.91
CA SER A 132 15.03 10.48 11.15
C SER A 132 16.51 10.07 11.21
N VAL A 133 16.88 8.92 10.64
CA VAL A 133 18.28 8.46 10.60
C VAL A 133 19.11 9.21 9.55
N MET A 134 18.49 9.60 8.44
CA MET A 134 19.14 10.35 7.36
C MET A 134 19.13 11.88 7.55
N ASP A 135 18.60 12.37 8.69
CA ASP A 135 18.38 13.80 8.94
C ASP A 135 17.54 14.49 7.84
N LEU A 136 16.53 13.78 7.35
CA LEU A 136 15.58 14.28 6.35
C LEU A 136 14.32 14.82 7.04
N PRO A 137 13.62 15.80 6.44
CA PRO A 137 12.38 16.33 6.99
C PRO A 137 11.36 15.21 7.22
N PRO A 138 10.53 15.31 8.28
CA PRO A 138 9.58 14.26 8.63
C PRO A 138 8.56 14.09 7.52
N LEU A 139 8.69 12.99 6.79
CA LEU A 139 7.73 12.63 5.76
C LEU A 139 6.38 12.34 6.39
N VAL A 140 5.43 13.16 5.93
CA VAL A 140 4.04 12.81 5.73
C VAL A 140 3.22 12.54 6.99
N SER A 141 2.12 13.27 7.09
CA SER A 141 1.07 12.94 8.05
C SER A 141 0.42 11.59 7.67
N GLN A 142 -0.22 10.92 8.64
CA GLN A 142 -0.99 9.71 8.36
C GLN A 142 -2.01 9.93 7.24
N LYS A 143 -2.66 11.11 7.22
CA LYS A 143 -3.63 11.49 6.17
C LYS A 143 -2.99 11.56 4.79
N PHE A 144 -1.81 12.17 4.68
CA PHE A 144 -1.10 12.28 3.41
C PHE A 144 -0.63 10.90 2.91
N TYR A 145 -0.11 10.08 3.81
CA TYR A 145 0.27 8.71 3.50
C TYR A 145 -0.94 7.87 3.02
N ASP A 146 -2.08 7.96 3.71
CA ASP A 146 -3.30 7.27 3.31
C ASP A 146 -3.82 7.75 1.94
N ARG A 147 -3.67 9.05 1.63
CA ARG A 147 -3.98 9.60 0.30
C ARG A 147 -3.14 8.95 -0.79
N ILE A 148 -1.82 8.90 -0.61
CA ILE A 148 -0.92 8.23 -1.58
C ILE A 148 -1.32 6.76 -1.74
N LEU A 149 -1.57 6.06 -0.63
CA LEU A 149 -2.00 4.66 -0.71
C LEU A 149 -3.30 4.47 -1.47
N ASN A 150 -4.26 5.39 -1.36
CA ASN A 150 -5.51 5.30 -2.10
C ASN A 150 -5.31 5.47 -3.61
N ASN A 151 -4.24 6.14 -4.05
CA ASN A 151 -3.87 6.26 -5.45
C ASN A 151 -3.05 5.04 -5.94
N VAL A 152 -2.14 4.53 -5.10
CA VAL A 152 -1.24 3.41 -5.45
C VAL A 152 -1.98 2.06 -5.45
N LYS A 153 -2.95 1.86 -4.56
CA LYS A 153 -3.69 0.59 -4.42
C LYS A 153 -4.40 0.17 -5.71
N PRO A 154 -5.22 1.02 -6.38
CA PRO A 154 -5.87 0.63 -7.64
C PRO A 154 -4.88 0.25 -8.72
N ALA A 155 -3.82 1.05 -8.90
CA ALA A 155 -2.77 0.77 -9.89
C ALA A 155 -2.06 -0.56 -9.60
N SER A 156 -1.74 -0.83 -8.33
CA SER A 156 -1.14 -2.11 -7.92
C SER A 156 -2.08 -3.28 -8.16
N PHE A 157 -3.38 -3.10 -7.92
CA PHE A 157 -4.38 -4.15 -8.14
C PHE A 157 -4.49 -4.52 -9.62
N ILE A 158 -4.48 -3.55 -10.54
CA ILE A 158 -4.48 -3.79 -11.98
C ILE A 158 -3.27 -4.65 -12.39
N VAL A 159 -2.08 -4.31 -11.90
CA VAL A 159 -0.85 -5.07 -12.18
C VAL A 159 -0.92 -6.49 -11.62
N VAL A 160 -1.45 -6.66 -10.40
CA VAL A 160 -1.63 -7.98 -9.78
C VAL A 160 -2.58 -8.84 -10.60
N VAL A 161 -3.74 -8.32 -11.02
CA VAL A 161 -4.70 -9.05 -11.87
C VAL A 161 -4.07 -9.44 -13.21
N ALA A 162 -3.37 -8.51 -13.87
CA ALA A 162 -2.68 -8.81 -15.12
C ALA A 162 -1.61 -9.89 -14.95
N SER A 163 -0.84 -9.84 -13.85
CA SER A 163 0.17 -10.84 -13.52
C SER A 163 -0.44 -12.22 -13.24
N MET A 164 -1.52 -12.29 -12.46
CA MET A 164 -2.20 -13.55 -12.15
C MET A 164 -2.84 -14.17 -13.39
N ASN A 165 -3.49 -13.36 -14.25
CA ASN A 165 -4.03 -13.83 -15.53
C ASN A 165 -2.93 -14.38 -16.46
N LYS A 166 -1.76 -13.75 -16.46
CA LYS A 166 -0.61 -14.27 -17.19
C LYS A 166 -0.12 -15.59 -16.61
N ALA A 167 -0.02 -15.69 -15.29
CA ALA A 167 0.38 -16.93 -14.61
C ALA A 167 -0.59 -18.09 -14.92
N VAL A 168 -1.90 -17.85 -14.93
CA VAL A 168 -2.92 -18.85 -15.31
C VAL A 168 -2.68 -19.36 -16.74
N LYS A 169 -2.44 -18.47 -17.71
CA LYS A 169 -2.19 -18.86 -19.11
C LYS A 169 -0.92 -19.69 -19.26
N GLU A 170 0.14 -19.30 -18.55
CA GLU A 170 1.40 -20.04 -18.55
C GLU A 170 1.23 -21.43 -17.92
N GLU A 171 0.46 -21.55 -16.83
CA GLU A 171 0.16 -22.83 -16.19
C GLU A 171 -0.66 -23.76 -17.11
N ILE A 172 -1.69 -23.23 -17.77
CA ILE A 172 -2.49 -24.00 -18.76
C ILE A 172 -1.60 -24.51 -19.89
N THR A 173 -0.71 -23.65 -20.40
CA THR A 173 0.21 -24.01 -21.48
C THR A 173 1.19 -25.10 -21.03
N ALA A 174 1.63 -25.06 -19.76
CA ALA A 174 2.57 -26.03 -19.21
C ALA A 174 1.92 -27.36 -18.81
N SER A 175 0.63 -27.37 -18.47
CA SER A 175 -0.12 -28.58 -18.06
C SER A 175 -0.37 -29.54 -19.23
N GLU A 176 -0.34 -29.06 -20.48
CA GLU A 176 -0.74 -29.81 -21.69
C GLU A 176 -2.18 -30.37 -21.65
N THR A 177 -2.94 -30.07 -20.58
CA THR A 177 -4.32 -30.50 -20.35
C THR A 177 -5.20 -29.29 -19.99
N ASN A 178 -6.52 -29.51 -19.99
CA ASN A 178 -7.48 -28.49 -19.54
C ASN A 178 -7.66 -28.46 -18.01
N GLU A 179 -6.90 -29.26 -17.27
CA GLU A 179 -6.94 -29.30 -15.80
C GLU A 179 -5.70 -28.61 -15.22
N ILE A 180 -5.92 -27.83 -14.15
CA ILE A 180 -4.85 -27.11 -13.46
C ILE A 180 -4.70 -27.74 -12.07
N CYS A 181 -3.54 -28.32 -11.79
CA CYS A 181 -3.15 -28.71 -10.44
C CYS A 181 -2.63 -27.47 -9.70
N VAL A 182 -3.02 -27.32 -8.44
CA VAL A 182 -2.66 -26.14 -7.64
C VAL A 182 -2.22 -26.55 -6.24
N SER A 183 -1.25 -25.81 -5.72
CA SER A 183 -0.93 -25.78 -4.30
C SER A 183 -1.47 -24.49 -3.67
N GLY A 184 -1.58 -24.46 -2.35
CA GLY A 184 -2.08 -23.30 -1.62
C GLY A 184 -1.23 -23.01 -0.39
N ASP A 185 -0.95 -21.74 -0.15
CA ASP A 185 -0.28 -21.26 1.07
C ASP A 185 -1.07 -20.11 1.70
N GLY A 186 -0.95 -19.95 3.01
CA GLY A 186 -1.69 -18.96 3.78
C GLY A 186 -0.83 -18.27 4.82
N THR A 187 -0.95 -16.95 4.91
CA THR A 187 -0.26 -16.13 5.91
C THR A 187 -1.24 -15.34 6.77
N TRP A 188 -0.81 -15.01 7.99
CA TRP A 188 -1.58 -14.24 8.95
C TRP A 188 -0.91 -12.90 9.18
N LYS A 189 -1.71 -11.84 9.31
CA LYS A 189 -1.19 -10.47 9.53
C LYS A 189 -0.32 -10.35 10.79
N THR A 190 -0.64 -11.09 11.85
CA THR A 190 0.10 -11.07 13.12
C THR A 190 0.52 -12.47 13.50
N ARG A 191 1.72 -12.60 14.10
CA ARG A 191 2.21 -13.86 14.65
C ARG A 191 1.31 -14.34 15.79
N GLY A 192 1.10 -15.66 15.88
CA GLY A 192 0.29 -16.30 16.91
C GLY A 192 -1.17 -16.52 16.47
N HIS A 193 -1.94 -17.21 17.32
CA HIS A 193 -3.32 -17.63 17.03
C HIS A 193 -4.38 -16.53 17.23
N THR A 194 -3.99 -15.25 17.19
CA THR A 194 -4.88 -14.10 17.45
C THR A 194 -5.14 -13.24 16.22
N SER A 195 -4.54 -13.57 15.07
CA SER A 195 -4.77 -12.80 13.85
C SER A 195 -6.23 -12.91 13.41
N ARG A 196 -6.81 -11.76 13.11
CA ARG A 196 -8.18 -11.68 12.54
C ARG A 196 -8.18 -11.49 11.04
N ILE A 197 -7.00 -11.33 10.44
CA ILE A 197 -6.81 -11.09 9.01
C ILE A 197 -5.81 -12.13 8.50
N GLY A 198 -6.22 -12.88 7.48
CA GLY A 198 -5.41 -13.86 6.76
C GLY A 198 -5.39 -13.55 5.28
N VAL A 199 -4.36 -14.03 4.60
CA VAL A 199 -4.23 -14.01 3.15
C VAL A 199 -3.96 -15.44 2.70
N CYS A 200 -4.67 -15.91 1.70
CA CYS A 200 -4.49 -17.21 1.07
C CYS A 200 -4.06 -16.98 -0.37
N SER A 201 -3.05 -17.69 -0.84
CA SER A 201 -2.58 -17.68 -2.22
C SER A 201 -2.69 -19.06 -2.81
N ILE A 202 -3.20 -19.15 -4.03
CA ILE A 202 -3.20 -20.34 -4.85
C ILE A 202 -2.04 -20.24 -5.84
N ILE A 203 -1.27 -21.31 -5.96
CA ILE A 203 -0.01 -21.38 -6.69
C ILE A 203 -0.12 -22.53 -7.70
N GLY A 204 0.20 -22.27 -8.97
CA GLY A 204 0.27 -23.31 -10.00
C GLY A 204 1.32 -24.35 -9.65
N ASP A 205 0.99 -25.63 -9.77
CA ASP A 205 1.86 -26.74 -9.40
C ASP A 205 3.10 -26.82 -10.30
N ILE A 206 2.97 -26.47 -11.58
CA ILE A 206 4.03 -26.61 -12.58
C ILE A 206 4.88 -25.34 -12.64
N THR A 207 4.27 -24.16 -12.79
CA THR A 207 5.03 -22.90 -12.91
C THR A 207 5.52 -22.35 -11.58
N GLY A 208 4.91 -22.78 -10.46
CA GLY A 208 5.17 -22.23 -9.14
C GLY A 208 4.74 -20.77 -8.98
N LYS A 209 3.90 -20.25 -9.89
CA LYS A 209 3.44 -18.85 -9.87
C LYS A 209 2.10 -18.73 -9.15
N VAL A 210 1.92 -17.59 -8.48
CA VAL A 210 0.65 -17.26 -7.84
C VAL A 210 -0.40 -16.98 -8.91
N ILE A 211 -1.47 -17.76 -8.92
CA ILE A 211 -2.57 -17.65 -9.88
C ILE A 211 -3.80 -16.95 -9.29
N ASP A 212 -3.95 -16.98 -7.96
CA ASP A 212 -5.03 -16.27 -7.25
C ASP A 212 -4.63 -15.94 -5.82
N VAL A 213 -5.21 -14.87 -5.26
CA VAL A 213 -5.00 -14.43 -3.88
C VAL A 213 -6.30 -13.92 -3.27
N GLU A 214 -6.66 -14.45 -2.10
CA GLU A 214 -7.83 -14.03 -1.35
C GLU A 214 -7.44 -13.49 0.04
N VAL A 215 -8.03 -12.35 0.42
CA VAL A 215 -7.82 -11.75 1.75
C VAL A 215 -9.07 -12.00 2.61
N LEU A 216 -8.90 -12.81 3.65
CA LEU A 216 -9.99 -13.17 4.56
C LEU A 216 -9.89 -12.39 5.87
N SER A 217 -11.01 -11.86 6.36
CA SER A 217 -11.05 -11.13 7.62
C SER A 217 -12.21 -11.57 8.51
N SER A 218 -11.90 -12.05 9.70
CA SER A 218 -12.90 -12.23 10.77
C SER A 218 -13.19 -10.92 11.54
N TYR A 219 -12.64 -9.80 11.07
CA TYR A 219 -12.85 -8.47 11.62
C TYR A 219 -13.48 -7.54 10.59
N CYS A 220 -14.58 -6.91 10.98
CA CYS A 220 -15.17 -5.81 10.24
C CYS A 220 -15.21 -4.56 11.13
N LYS A 221 -14.61 -3.46 10.65
CA LYS A 221 -14.61 -2.16 11.34
C LYS A 221 -16.03 -1.58 11.46
N GLY A 222 -16.89 -1.83 10.46
CA GLY A 222 -18.31 -1.45 10.51
C GLY A 222 -19.03 -2.16 11.65
N CYS A 223 -18.92 -3.48 11.72
CA CYS A 223 -19.50 -4.29 12.80
C CYS A 223 -18.94 -3.92 14.18
N ASP A 224 -17.66 -3.58 14.27
CA ASP A 224 -17.04 -3.14 15.53
C ASP A 224 -17.61 -1.79 16.00
N ARG A 225 -17.81 -0.84 15.09
CA ARG A 225 -18.44 0.45 15.39
C ARG A 225 -19.85 0.31 15.96
N TRP A 226 -20.63 -0.64 15.43
CA TRP A 226 -22.00 -0.91 15.87
C TRP A 226 -22.10 -1.94 17.01
N LYS A 227 -20.97 -2.40 17.56
CA LYS A 227 -20.96 -3.48 18.56
C LYS A 227 -21.77 -3.15 19.82
N SER A 228 -21.77 -1.88 20.24
CA SER A 228 -22.49 -1.36 21.41
C SER A 228 -23.89 -0.80 21.09
N LEU A 229 -24.25 -0.62 19.82
CA LEU A 229 -25.45 0.10 19.37
C LEU A 229 -26.31 -0.76 18.43
N LYS A 230 -26.53 -2.03 18.78
CA LYS A 230 -27.28 -3.00 17.95
C LYS A 230 -28.80 -2.87 18.04
N TYR A 231 -29.32 -1.66 18.20
CA TYR A 231 -30.74 -1.39 18.39
C TYR A 231 -31.19 -0.19 17.55
N GLY A 232 -32.49 -0.13 17.26
CA GLY A 232 -33.10 0.95 16.47
C GLY A 232 -33.09 0.71 14.96
N THR A 233 -33.87 1.54 14.26
CA THR A 233 -34.06 1.49 12.80
C THR A 233 -32.76 1.75 12.04
N ALA A 234 -31.97 2.73 12.49
CA ALA A 234 -30.68 3.07 11.89
C ALA A 234 -29.70 1.88 11.83
N TYR A 235 -29.64 1.06 12.89
CA TYR A 235 -28.81 -0.15 12.87
C TYR A 235 -29.35 -1.20 11.88
N GLN A 236 -30.67 -1.38 11.77
CA GLN A 236 -31.25 -2.35 10.85
C GLN A 236 -31.03 -1.96 9.39
N GLU A 237 -31.20 -0.69 9.04
CA GLU A 237 -30.91 -0.16 7.71
C GLU A 237 -29.43 -0.30 7.34
N TRP A 238 -28.55 0.09 8.27
CA TRP A 238 -27.12 -0.13 8.10
C TRP A 238 -26.77 -1.62 7.95
N LYS A 239 -27.33 -2.50 8.79
CA LYS A 239 -27.02 -3.94 8.73
C LYS A 239 -27.43 -4.53 7.38
N LYS A 240 -28.63 -4.21 6.89
CA LYS A 240 -29.12 -4.69 5.59
C LYS A 240 -28.22 -4.24 4.43
N SER A 241 -27.77 -2.99 4.45
CA SER A 241 -26.85 -2.47 3.43
C SER A 241 -25.42 -3.01 3.58
N HIS A 242 -25.00 -3.40 4.80
CA HIS A 242 -23.65 -3.85 5.09
C HIS A 242 -23.44 -5.36 4.89
N GLU A 243 -24.45 -6.18 5.14
CA GLU A 243 -24.40 -7.65 5.08
C GLU A 243 -23.79 -8.21 3.78
N PRO A 244 -24.10 -7.69 2.57
CA PRO A 244 -23.50 -8.18 1.32
C PRO A 244 -21.98 -7.98 1.21
N TYR A 245 -21.41 -7.07 2.01
CA TYR A 245 -20.00 -6.69 1.95
C TYR A 245 -19.21 -7.13 3.19
N CYS A 246 -19.88 -7.75 4.17
CA CYS A 246 -19.28 -8.22 5.42
C CYS A 246 -18.96 -9.72 5.33
N VAL A 247 -17.89 -10.03 4.59
CA VAL A 247 -17.37 -11.39 4.40
C VAL A 247 -16.40 -11.77 5.51
#